data_AF-A0A5E4HEZ3-F1
#
_entry.id   AF-A0A5E4HEZ3-F1
#
_cell.length_a   1.000
_cell.length_b   1.000
_cell.length_c   1.000
_cell.angle_alpha   90.00
_cell.angle_beta   90.00
_cell.angle_gamma   90.00
#
_symmetry.space_group_name_H-M   'P 1'
#
loop_
_entity.id
_entity.type
_entity.pdbx_description
1 polymer ?
#
loop_
_entity_poly.entity_id
_entity_poly.type
_entity_poly.pdbx_seq_one_letter_code
_entity_poly.pdbx_strand_id
1 'polypeptide(L)' 'MPYIEVPCPKCGGSGKIICDWCKGQGGWSETSGGETTYKKCPYCESGRKKCDGGCGGWGKVKVWRD' A
#
# COMPACT_ATOMS: atom_id res chain seq x y z
N MET A 1 23.27 -4.63 21.84
CA MET A 1 22.98 -4.11 20.49
C MET A 1 21.65 -3.39 20.49
N PRO A 2 21.61 -2.08 20.79
CA PRO A 2 20.40 -1.29 20.60
C PRO A 2 20.13 -1.14 19.10
N TYR A 3 18.87 -1.31 18.70
CA TYR A 3 18.40 -0.90 17.37
C TYR A 3 17.51 0.33 17.52
N ILE A 4 17.50 1.19 16.50
CA ILE A 4 16.54 2.27 16.40
C ILE A 4 15.48 1.93 15.35
N GLU A 5 14.27 2.40 15.57
CA GLU A 5 13.21 2.35 14.58
C GLU A 5 13.20 3.66 13.80
N VAL A 6 13.31 3.57 12.48
CA VAL A 6 13.20 4.74 11.60
C VAL A 6 12.01 4.56 10.66
N PRO A 7 11.36 5.67 10.23
CA PRO A 7 10.31 5.60 9.22
C PRO A 7 10.82 4.88 7.97
N CYS A 8 10.00 3.98 7.43
CA CYS A 8 10.33 3.28 6.20
C CYS A 8 10.45 4.31 5.07
N PRO A 9 11.60 4.40 4.38
CA PRO A 9 11.82 5.42 3.36
C PRO A 9 10.88 5.28 2.17
N LYS A 10 10.43 4.05 1.87
CA LYS A 10 9.54 3.77 0.73
C LYS A 10 8.11 4.28 0.95
N CYS A 11 7.57 4.16 2.16
CA CYS A 11 6.20 4.60 2.46
C CYS A 11 6.13 5.82 3.38
N GLY A 12 7.27 6.43 3.71
CA GLY A 12 7.37 7.59 4.58
C GLY A 12 6.76 7.38 5.97
N GLY A 13 6.80 6.16 6.52
CA GLY A 13 6.19 5.88 7.82
C GLY A 13 4.78 5.28 7.79
N SER A 14 4.07 5.34 6.66
CA SER A 14 2.63 5.00 6.62
C SER A 14 2.29 3.50 6.62
N GLY A 15 3.28 2.65 6.34
CA GLY A 15 3.09 1.19 6.22
C GLY A 15 2.32 0.72 4.98
N LYS A 16 1.73 1.64 4.21
CA LYS A 16 1.00 1.33 2.98
C LYS A 16 1.48 2.23 1.85
N ILE A 17 1.38 1.77 0.61
CA ILE A 17 1.67 2.56 -0.59
C ILE A 17 0.45 2.57 -1.50
N ILE A 18 0.34 3.60 -2.32
CA ILE A 18 -0.75 3.70 -3.30
C ILE A 18 -0.67 2.49 -4.23
N CYS A 19 -1.82 1.88 -4.51
CA CYS A 19 -1.91 0.80 -5.47
C CYS A 19 -1.74 1.36 -6.87
N ASP A 20 -0.67 0.96 -7.55
CA ASP A 20 -0.35 1.46 -8.90
C ASP A 20 -1.35 1.03 -9.97
N TRP A 21 -2.09 -0.06 -9.71
CA TRP A 21 -3.09 -0.63 -10.62
C TRP A 21 -4.36 0.20 -10.66
N CYS A 22 -4.98 0.46 -9.50
CA CYS A 22 -6.18 1.29 -9.42
C CYS A 22 -5.88 2.76 -9.10
N LYS A 23 -4.60 3.16 -9.09
CA LYS A 23 -4.14 4.54 -8.81
C LYS A 23 -4.72 5.15 -7.52
N GLY A 24 -4.98 4.32 -6.51
CA GLY A 24 -5.56 4.79 -5.25
C GLY A 24 -7.09 4.74 -5.16
N GLN A 25 -7.80 4.38 -6.24
CA GLN A 25 -9.26 4.34 -6.25
C GLN A 25 -9.84 3.12 -5.53
N GLY A 26 -9.11 2.01 -5.50
CA GLY A 26 -9.56 0.73 -4.91
C GLY A 26 -10.39 -0.15 -5.84
N GLY A 27 -10.66 0.31 -7.05
CA GLY A 27 -11.43 -0.37 -8.07
C GLY A 27 -11.80 0.59 -9.19
N TRP A 28 -12.65 0.15 -10.11
CA TRP A 28 -13.18 0.97 -11.19
C TRP A 28 -14.63 0.57 -11.50
N SER A 29 -15.42 1.53 -11.97
CA SER A 29 -16.76 1.26 -12.47
C SER A 29 -16.67 0.92 -13.95
N GLU A 30 -17.36 -0.14 -14.35
CA GLU A 30 -17.49 -0.54 -15.75
C GLU A 30 -18.97 -0.57 -16.11
N THR A 31 -19.33 0.09 -17.22
CA THR A 31 -20.70 0.06 -17.74
C THR A 31 -20.75 -0.89 -18.93
N SER A 32 -21.62 -1.89 -18.88
CA SER A 32 -21.87 -2.83 -19.98
C SER A 32 -23.37 -3.03 -20.13
N GLY A 33 -23.89 -2.90 -21.35
CA GLY A 33 -25.32 -3.10 -21.63
C GLY A 33 -26.28 -2.13 -20.91
N GLY A 34 -25.80 -0.97 -20.45
CA GLY A 34 -26.60 0.00 -19.68
C GLY A 34 -26.55 -0.20 -18.17
N GLU A 35 -25.90 -1.25 -17.67
CA GLU A 35 -25.69 -1.49 -16.24
C GLU A 35 -24.27 -1.09 -15.85
N THR A 36 -24.13 -0.32 -14.76
CA THR A 36 -22.82 0.08 -14.22
C THR A 36 -22.49 -0.78 -13.01
N THR A 37 -21.43 -1.57 -13.11
CA THR A 37 -20.95 -2.44 -12.04
C THR A 37 -19.60 -1.96 -11.51
N TYR A 38 -19.43 -1.94 -10.20
CA TYR A 38 -18.15 -1.64 -9.57
C TYR A 38 -17.28 -2.90 -9.48
N LYS A 39 -16.12 -2.87 -10.12
CA LYS A 39 -15.10 -3.93 -10.02
C LYS A 39 -14.05 -3.53 -8.99
N LYS A 40 -13.98 -4.30 -7.90
CA LYS A 40 -12.94 -4.13 -6.88
C LYS A 40 -11.57 -4.49 -7.45
N CYS A 41 -10.55 -3.69 -7.14
CA CYS A 41 -9.18 -3.99 -7.56
C CYS A 41 -8.67 -5.26 -6.85
N PRO A 42 -8.19 -6.28 -7.58
CA PRO A 42 -7.75 -7.54 -6.97
C PRO A 42 -6.39 -7.43 -6.27
N TYR A 43 -5.64 -6.34 -6.49
CA TYR A 43 -4.27 -6.15 -5.98
C TYR A 43 -4.20 -5.26 -4.74
N CYS A 44 -5.34 -4.80 -4.23
CA CYS A 44 -5.37 -3.96 -3.03
C CYS A 44 -6.71 -4.06 -2.30
N GLU A 45 -6.72 -3.65 -1.04
CA GLU A 45 -7.95 -3.69 -0.24
C GLU A 45 -8.87 -2.51 -0.56
N SER A 46 -8.30 -1.31 -0.69
CA SER A 46 -9.04 -0.04 -0.80
C SER A 46 -8.18 1.07 -1.43
N GLY A 47 -7.43 0.73 -2.48
CA GLY A 47 -6.58 1.69 -3.20
C GLY A 47 -5.16 1.80 -2.64
N ARG A 48 -4.87 1.14 -1.51
CA ARG A 48 -3.53 1.03 -0.96
C ARG A 48 -3.13 -0.43 -0.76
N LYS A 49 -1.87 -0.75 -1.03
CA LYS A 49 -1.26 -2.06 -0.78
C LYS A 49 -0.26 -1.95 0.38
N LYS A 50 0.02 -3.09 1.01
CA LYS A 50 1.04 -3.21 2.05
C LYS A 50 2.38 -2.75 1.49
N CYS A 51 3.12 -1.93 2.24
CA CYS A 51 4.43 -1.47 1.80
C CYS A 51 5.42 -2.65 1.80
N ASP A 52 6.01 -2.91 0.63
CA ASP A 52 7.02 -3.95 0.42
C ASP A 52 8.46 -3.45 0.64
N GLY A 53 8.65 -2.20 1.08
CA GLY A 53 9.96 -1.58 1.31
C GLY A 53 10.69 -2.06 2.57
N GLY A 54 10.64 -3.36 2.87
CA GLY A 54 11.28 -3.98 4.03
C GLY A 54 10.57 -3.75 5.36
N CYS A 55 9.58 -2.84 5.42
CA CYS A 55 8.82 -2.60 6.64
C CYS A 55 7.65 -3.56 6.86
N GLY A 56 7.35 -4.46 5.90
CA GLY A 56 6.30 -5.46 6.05
C GLY A 56 4.95 -4.88 6.51
N GLY A 57 4.58 -3.70 6.04
CA GLY A 57 3.33 -3.03 6.42
C GLY A 57 3.36 -2.22 7.72
N TRP A 58 4.43 -2.29 8.50
CA TRP A 58 4.53 -1.65 9.81
C TRP A 58 4.91 -0.17 9.74
N GLY A 59 5.34 0.31 8.57
CA GLY A 59 5.73 1.70 8.36
C GLY A 59 7.11 2.07 8.90
N LYS A 60 7.78 1.15 9.63
CA LYS A 60 9.11 1.36 10.21
C LYS A 60 10.05 0.20 9.89
N VAL A 61 11.34 0.50 9.86
CA VAL A 61 12.41 -0.49 9.71
C VAL A 61 13.38 -0.39 10.89
N LYS A 62 13.96 -1.51 11.28
CA LYS A 62 14.95 -1.57 12.36
C LYS A 62 16.34 -1.35 11.78
N VAL A 63 17.09 -0.40 12.34
CA VAL A 63 18.48 -0.13 11.98
C VAL A 63 19.33 -0.41 13.21
N TRP A 64 20.32 -1.29 13.03
CA TRP A 64 21.29 -1.62 14.07
C TRP A 64 22.33 -0.51 14.16
N ARG A 65 22.68 -0.12 15.38
CA ARG A 65 23.83 0.74 15.64
C ARG A 65 24.90 -0.11 16.31
N ASP A 66 26.12 -0.01 15.80
CA ASP A 66 27.33 -0.55 16.40
C ASP A 66 27.69 0.23 17.68
#